data_AF-A0A7X8Z9T4-F1
#
_entry.id   AF-A0A7X8Z9T4-F1
#
_cell.length_a   1.000
_cell.length_b   1.000
_cell.length_c   1.000
_cell.angle_alpha   90.00
_cell.angle_beta   90.00
_cell.angle_gamma   90.00
#
_symmetry.space_group_name_H-M   'P 1'
#
loop_
_entity.id
_entity.type
_entity.pdbx_description
1 polymer ?
#
loop_
_entity_poly.entity_id
_entity_poly.type
_entity_poly.pdbx_seq_one_letter_code
_entity_poly.pdbx_strand_id
1 'polypeptide(L)'
;MIINHNIAALNTYRQLTVNNTMGNKALEKLSSGLRINRAGDDAAGLAISEKMRAQIRGLDQAARNAQDSISLIQTAEGALNEAHSILQRM
;
A
#
# COMPACT_ATOMS: atom_id res chain seq x y z
N MET A 1 -30.62 34.84 37.21
CA MET A 1 -29.61 34.91 36.13
C MET A 1 -28.31 34.38 36.71
N ILE A 2 -27.83 33.22 36.28
CA ILE A 2 -26.58 32.66 36.81
C ILE A 2 -25.43 33.14 35.90
N ILE A 3 -24.59 34.04 36.42
CA ILE A 3 -23.51 34.71 35.66
C ILE A 3 -22.21 33.89 35.66
N ASN A 4 -22.03 32.97 36.61
CA ASN A 4 -20.78 32.20 36.78
C ASN A 4 -20.52 31.13 35.72
N HIS A 5 -21.54 30.63 35.04
CA HIS A 5 -21.37 29.56 34.05
C HIS A 5 -22.41 29.65 32.93
N ASN A 6 -21.89 29.69 31.70
CA ASN A 6 -22.70 29.68 30.49
C ASN A 6 -22.69 28.28 29.85
N ILE A 7 -23.62 27.45 30.30
CA ILE A 7 -23.73 26.04 29.85
C ILE A 7 -24.06 25.97 28.35
N ALA A 8 -24.84 26.92 27.83
CA ALA A 8 -25.16 26.98 26.40
C ALA A 8 -23.91 27.23 25.54
N ALA A 9 -23.06 28.19 25.94
CA ALA A 9 -21.79 28.46 25.27
C ALA A 9 -20.80 27.29 25.38
N LEU A 10 -20.76 26.59 26.51
CA LEU A 10 -19.94 25.39 26.68
C LEU A 10 -20.40 24.25 25.76
N ASN A 11 -21.71 24.09 25.56
CA ASN A 11 -22.25 23.07 24.68
C ASN A 11 -21.95 23.39 23.20
N THR A 12 -22.13 24.65 22.78
CA THR A 12 -21.79 25.08 21.41
C THR A 12 -20.29 24.93 21.14
N TYR A 13 -19.43 25.25 22.10
CA TYR A 13 -17.98 25.04 21.98
C TYR A 13 -17.62 23.56 21.84
N ARG A 14 -18.28 22.67 22.58
CA ARG A 14 -18.09 21.21 22.44
C ARG A 14 -18.48 20.73 21.04
N GLN A 15 -19.64 21.17 20.53
CA GLN A 15 -20.09 20.82 19.18
C GLN A 15 -19.16 21.36 18.10
N LEU A 16 -18.67 22.59 18.24
CA LEU A 16 -17.69 23.20 17.35
C LEU A 16 -16.39 22.39 17.31
N THR A 17 -15.90 21.94 18.47
CA THR A 17 -14.69 21.13 18.58
C THR A 17 -14.84 19.78 17.87
N VAL A 18 -16.00 19.12 18.02
CA VAL A 18 -16.31 17.88 17.30
C VAL A 18 -16.35 18.12 15.79
N ASN A 19 -17.02 19.17 15.33
CA ASN A 19 -17.10 19.52 13.91
C ASN A 19 -15.72 19.81 13.30
N ASN A 20 -14.88 20.59 13.99
CA ASN A 20 -13.50 20.85 13.55
C ASN A 20 -12.69 19.55 13.46
N THR A 21 -12.83 18.65 14.42
CA THR A 21 -12.14 17.35 14.40
C THR A 21 -12.58 16.49 13.22
N MET A 22 -13.88 16.48 12.90
CA MET A 22 -14.42 15.78 11.73
C MET A 22 -13.93 16.40 10.42
N GLY A 23 -13.93 17.74 10.31
CA GLY A 23 -13.42 18.47 9.16
C GLY A 23 -11.94 18.17 8.89
N ASN A 24 -11.11 18.17 9.94
CA ASN A 24 -9.69 17.84 9.82
C ASN A 24 -9.46 16.41 9.34
N LYS A 25 -10.23 15.43 9.83
CA LYS A 25 -10.16 14.04 9.35
C LYS A 25 -10.58 13.91 7.88
N ALA A 26 -11.59 14.65 7.44
CA ALA A 26 -12.01 14.66 6.03
C ALA A 26 -10.92 15.24 5.13
N LEU A 27 -10.29 16.35 5.56
CA LEU A 27 -9.15 16.94 4.84
C LEU A 27 -7.95 16.00 4.76
N GLU A 28 -7.65 15.26 5.82
CA GLU A 28 -6.58 14.25 5.83
C GLU A 28 -6.82 13.15 4.78
N LYS A 29 -8.06 12.64 4.69
CA LYS A 29 -8.45 11.64 3.69
C LYS A 29 -8.40 12.20 2.26
N LEU A 30 -8.83 13.45 2.07
CA LEU A 30 -8.75 14.12 0.77
C LEU A 30 -7.30 14.34 0.33
N SER A 31 -6.45 14.82 1.24
CA SER A 31 -5.05 15.14 0.95
C SER A 31 -4.19 13.90 0.69
N SER A 32 -4.49 12.78 1.36
CA SER A 32 -3.78 11.51 1.16
C SER A 32 -4.27 10.73 -0.05
N GLY A 33 -5.52 10.97 -0.49
CA GLY A 33 -6.21 10.13 -1.47
C GLY A 33 -6.55 8.73 -0.96
N LEU A 34 -6.28 8.42 0.31
CA LEU A 34 -6.53 7.13 0.93
C LEU A 34 -7.76 7.21 1.84
N ARG A 35 -8.64 6.20 1.73
CA ARG A 35 -9.81 6.06 2.59
C ARG A 35 -9.42 5.75 4.05
N ILE A 36 -8.36 4.96 4.23
CA ILE A 36 -7.84 4.49 5.53
C ILE A 36 -6.43 5.05 5.68
N ASN A 37 -6.25 6.02 6.58
CA ASN A 37 -4.93 6.60 6.85
C ASN A 37 -4.32 6.09 8.14
N ARG A 38 -5.16 5.67 9.09
CA ARG A 38 -4.74 5.22 10.42
C ARG A 38 -5.45 3.92 10.78
N ALA A 39 -4.83 3.11 11.63
CA ALA A 39 -5.45 1.89 12.17
C ALA A 39 -6.76 2.17 12.92
N GLY A 40 -6.91 3.38 13.48
CA GLY A 40 -8.16 3.82 14.14
C GLY A 40 -9.32 4.11 13.18
N ASP A 41 -9.08 4.26 11.88
CA ASP A 41 -10.16 4.41 10.88
C ASP A 41 -10.79 3.05 10.55
N ASP A 42 -9.94 2.03 10.31
CA ASP A 42 -10.34 0.67 9.94
C ASP A 42 -9.13 -0.28 10.09
N ALA A 43 -8.98 -0.90 11.26
CA ALA A 43 -7.82 -1.75 11.56
C ALA A 43 -7.78 -3.00 10.66
N ALA A 44 -8.93 -3.62 10.41
CA ALA A 44 -9.04 -4.81 9.58
C ALA A 44 -8.77 -4.49 8.10
N GLY A 45 -9.36 -3.40 7.59
CA GLY A 45 -9.12 -2.92 6.24
C GLY A 45 -7.66 -2.53 6.01
N LEU A 46 -7.02 -1.88 7.00
CA LEU A 46 -5.59 -1.56 6.92
C LEU A 46 -4.74 -2.83 6.86
N ALA A 47 -5.00 -3.82 7.73
CA ALA A 47 -4.26 -5.07 7.75
C ALA A 47 -4.39 -5.86 6.43
N ILE A 48 -5.59 -5.91 5.85
CA ILE A 48 -5.81 -6.54 4.54
C ILE A 48 -5.05 -5.77 3.46
N SER A 49 -5.12 -4.43 3.46
CA SER A 49 -4.44 -3.61 2.45
C SER A 49 -2.92 -3.79 2.48
N GLU A 50 -2.32 -3.88 3.68
CA GLU A 50 -0.88 -4.15 3.83
C GLU A 50 -0.52 -5.58 3.42
N LYS A 51 -1.36 -6.57 3.73
CA LYS A 51 -1.18 -7.94 3.24
C LYS A 51 -1.18 -7.98 1.71
N MET A 52 -2.14 -7.31 1.06
CA MET A 52 -2.21 -7.24 -0.40
C MET A 52 -0.99 -6.52 -0.97
N ARG A 53 -0.56 -5.40 -0.37
CA ARG A 53 0.65 -4.68 -0.80
C ARG A 53 1.91 -5.54 -0.68
N ALA A 54 2.02 -6.35 0.37
CA ALA A 54 3.11 -7.32 0.52
C ALA A 54 3.05 -8.41 -0.56
N GLN A 55 1.86 -8.94 -0.85
CA GLN A 55 1.68 -9.93 -1.92
C GLN A 55 2.06 -9.36 -3.30
N ILE A 56 1.64 -8.13 -3.62
CA ILE A 56 2.00 -7.46 -4.87
C ILE A 56 3.52 -7.36 -5.01
N ARG A 57 4.21 -6.84 -3.99
CA ARG A 57 5.69 -6.76 -4.01
C ARG A 57 6.35 -8.14 -4.16
N GLY A 58 5.78 -9.17 -3.52
CA GLY A 58 6.25 -10.54 -3.66
C GLY A 58 6.09 -11.08 -5.07
N LEU A 59 4.94 -10.83 -5.71
CA LEU A 59 4.66 -11.21 -7.09
C LEU A 59 5.55 -10.46 -8.09
N ASP A 60 5.80 -9.17 -7.88
CA ASP A 60 6.72 -8.38 -8.71
C ASP A 60 8.15 -8.96 -8.66
N GLN A 61 8.61 -9.37 -7.47
CA GLN A 61 9.90 -10.04 -7.34
C GLN A 61 9.89 -11.42 -8.00
N ALA A 62 8.82 -12.20 -7.84
CA ALA A 62 8.70 -13.50 -8.48
C ALA A 62 8.72 -13.38 -10.02
N ALA A 63 8.08 -12.35 -10.57
CA ALA A 63 8.10 -12.06 -12.00
C ALA A 63 9.52 -11.73 -12.50
N ARG A 64 10.27 -10.91 -11.74
CA ARG A 64 11.69 -10.63 -12.04
C ARG A 64 12.53 -11.91 -12.01
N ASN A 65 12.38 -12.73 -10.96
CA ASN A 65 13.11 -13.99 -10.84
C ASN A 65 12.79 -14.96 -11.99
N ALA A 66 11.53 -14.99 -12.44
CA ALA A 66 11.13 -15.79 -13.60
C ALA A 66 11.81 -15.31 -14.88
N GLN A 67 11.89 -13.99 -15.08
CA GLN A 67 12.60 -13.39 -16.22
C GLN A 67 14.09 -13.72 -16.21
N ASP A 68 14.74 -13.62 -15.04
CA ASP A 68 16.15 -13.98 -14.88
C ASP A 68 16.39 -15.47 -15.17
N SER A 69 15.47 -16.33 -14.74
CA SER A 69 15.53 -17.77 -15.02
C SER A 69 15.39 -18.06 -16.52
N ILE A 70 14.51 -17.33 -17.23
CA ILE A 70 14.38 -17.42 -18.69
C ILE A 70 15.69 -17.03 -19.37
N SER A 71 16.29 -15.90 -18.97
CA SER A 71 17.56 -15.44 -19.54
C SER A 71 18.71 -16.43 -19.28
N LEU A 72 18.74 -17.06 -18.12
CA LEU A 72 19.69 -18.12 -17.80
C LEU A 72 19.51 -19.34 -18.73
N ILE A 73 18.28 -19.82 -18.89
CA ILE A 73 17.98 -20.96 -19.77
C ILE A 73 18.35 -20.65 -21.21
N GLN A 74 18.00 -19.47 -21.73
CA GLN A 74 18.37 -19.04 -23.08
C GLN A 74 19.89 -18.99 -23.28
N THR A 75 20.64 -18.54 -22.26
CA THR A 75 22.11 -18.55 -22.30
C THR A 75 22.66 -19.97 -22.37
N ALA A 76 22.09 -20.89 -21.58
CA ALA A 76 22.47 -22.29 -21.61
C ALA A 76 22.13 -22.97 -22.94
N GLU A 77 20.94 -22.71 -23.51
CA GLU A 77 20.53 -23.20 -24.83
C GLU A 77 21.47 -22.71 -25.93
N GLY A 78 21.88 -21.44 -25.90
CA GLY A 78 22.88 -20.89 -26.81
C GLY A 78 24.21 -21.62 -26.74
N ALA A 79 24.72 -21.87 -25.53
CA ALA A 79 25.96 -22.62 -25.33
C ALA A 79 25.87 -24.08 -25.79
N LEU A 80 24.73 -24.75 -25.56
CA LEU A 80 24.49 -26.12 -26.01
C LEU A 80 24.39 -26.23 -27.54
N ASN A 81 23.82 -25.22 -28.21
CA ASN A 81 23.77 -25.18 -29.67
C ASN A 81 25.18 -25.10 -30.30
N GLU A 82 26.09 -24.35 -29.69
CA GLU A 82 27.49 -24.32 -30.12
C GLU A 82 28.17 -25.68 -29.89
N ALA A 83 27.98 -26.30 -28.72
CA ALA A 83 28.51 -27.63 -28.46
C ALA A 83 27.99 -28.67 -29.47
N HIS A 84 26.70 -28.63 -29.81
CA HIS A 84 26.12 -29.51 -30.82
C HIS A 84 26.74 -29.29 -32.20
N SER A 85 26.95 -28.02 -32.58
CA SER A 85 27.58 -27.64 -33.84
C SER A 85 29.03 -28.12 -33.95
N ILE A 86 29.78 -28.13 -32.84
CA ILE A 86 31.14 -28.67 -32.78
C ILE A 86 31.11 -30.20 -32.95
N LEU A 87 30.20 -30.89 -32.24
CA LEU A 87 30.06 -32.35 -32.34
C LEU A 87 29.69 -32.81 -33.75
N GLN A 88 28.82 -32.09 -34.46
CA GLN A 88 28.46 -32.41 -35.85
C GLN A 88 29.59 -32.22 -36.86
N ARG A 89 30.59 -31.40 -36.53
CA ARG A 89 31.75 -31.12 -37.41
C ARG A 89 32.92 -32.08 -37.17
N MET A 90 32.87 -32.92 -36.14
CA MET A 90 33.82 -34.02 -35.91
C MET A 90 33.43 -35.24 -36.73
#